data_AF-A0A149ULZ6-F1
#
_entry.id   AF-A0A149ULZ6-F1
#
_cell.length_a   1.000
_cell.length_b   1.000
_cell.length_c   1.000
_cell.angle_alpha   90.00
_cell.angle_beta   90.00
_cell.angle_gamma   90.00
#
_symmetry.space_group_name_H-M   'P 1'
#
loop_
_entity.id
_entity.type
_entity.pdbx_description
1 polymer ?
#
loop_
_entity_poly.entity_id
_entity_poly.type
_entity_poly.pdbx_seq_one_letter_code
_entity_poly.pdbx_strand_id
1 'polypeptide(L)'
;MEKYHAYLPWEADYARHPWIGYERDLCQDLSRHPPPVIYFDHYKVWGKWEASDFIPCLNTVLTQTYQQSAADPYLYIRKDRLMTSRDH
;
A
#
# COMPACT_ATOMS: atom_id res chain seq x y z
N MET A 1 -0.66 -16.87 5.46
CA MET A 1 -1.17 -15.57 4.99
C MET A 1 -0.32 -14.52 5.67
N GLU A 2 0.67 -13.97 4.98
CA GLU A 2 1.57 -12.96 5.54
C GLU A 2 0.79 -11.65 5.71
N LYS A 3 0.71 -11.16 6.95
CA LYS A 3 0.10 -9.87 7.27
C LYS A 3 1.20 -8.81 7.24
N TYR A 4 1.17 -7.97 6.22
CA TYR A 4 2.08 -6.83 6.11
C TYR A 4 1.51 -5.67 6.94
N HIS A 5 2.08 -5.43 8.11
CA HIS A 5 1.81 -4.26 8.92
C HIS A 5 2.91 -3.24 8.67
N ALA A 6 2.63 -2.25 7.82
CA ALA A 6 3.53 -1.13 7.60
C ALA A 6 3.32 -0.08 8.70
N TYR A 7 4.23 0.02 9.68
CA TYR A 7 4.16 1.02 10.74
C TYR A 7 4.84 2.31 10.26
N LEU A 8 4.02 3.19 9.68
CA LEU A 8 4.42 4.27 8.77
C LEU A 8 5.27 5.43 9.31
N PRO A 9 5.49 5.68 10.61
CA PRO A 9 6.50 6.69 11.00
C PRO A 9 7.93 6.14 10.86
N TRP A 10 8.19 4.99 11.46
CA TRP A 10 9.54 4.41 11.53
C TRP A 10 9.96 3.77 10.20
N GLU A 11 9.03 3.20 9.45
CA GLU A 11 9.33 2.68 8.12
C GLU A 11 9.55 3.79 7.08
N ALA A 12 8.90 4.95 7.22
CA ALA A 12 9.19 6.11 6.37
C ALA A 12 10.57 6.71 6.68
N ASP A 13 10.94 6.79 7.97
CA ASP A 13 12.29 7.19 8.37
C ASP A 13 13.34 6.16 7.90
N TYR A 14 13.04 4.87 8.01
CA TYR A 14 13.89 3.80 7.50
C TYR A 14 14.02 3.82 5.96
N ALA A 15 12.94 4.10 5.23
CA ALA A 15 13.01 4.22 3.77
C ALA A 15 13.92 5.39 3.33
N ARG A 16 14.01 6.47 4.12
CA ARG A 16 14.93 7.60 3.86
C ARG A 16 16.35 7.34 4.31
N HIS A 17 16.50 6.59 5.40
CA HIS A 17 17.80 6.26 5.99
C HIS A 17 17.87 4.75 6.25
N PRO A 18 17.91 3.93 5.20
CA PRO A 18 17.93 2.48 5.36
C PRO A 18 19.20 2.10 6.10
N TRP A 19 19.07 1.30 7.17
CA TRP A 19 20.23 0.74 7.83
C TRP A 19 20.81 -0.34 6.93
N ILE A 20 22.13 -0.28 6.75
CA ILE A 20 22.94 -1.05 5.79
C ILE A 20 22.41 -2.48 5.56
N GLY A 21 21.96 -2.75 4.32
CA GLY A 21 21.80 -4.09 3.77
C GLY A 21 20.37 -4.63 3.65
N TYR A 22 19.35 -3.98 4.21
CA TYR A 22 17.94 -4.42 4.09
C TYR A 22 17.09 -3.34 3.42
N GLU A 23 17.27 -3.14 2.12
CA GLU A 23 16.36 -2.31 1.32
C GLU A 23 15.06 -3.10 1.07
N ARG A 24 13.93 -2.62 1.62
CA ARG A 24 12.61 -3.16 1.27
C ARG A 24 12.06 -2.34 0.11
N ASP A 25 12.10 -2.91 -1.09
CA ASP A 25 11.46 -2.33 -2.26
C ASP A 25 9.97 -2.70 -2.26
N LEU A 26 9.17 -1.87 -1.58
CA LEU A 26 7.71 -2.04 -1.54
C LEU A 26 7.07 -2.02 -2.92
N CYS A 27 7.69 -1.37 -3.92
CA CYS A 27 7.18 -1.38 -5.27
C CYS A 27 7.37 -2.74 -5.95
N GLN A 28 8.50 -3.38 -5.73
CA GLN A 28 8.72 -4.75 -6.17
C GLN A 28 7.79 -5.74 -5.45
N ASP A 29 7.61 -5.58 -4.14
CA ASP A 29 6.75 -6.46 -3.33
C ASP A 29 5.27 -6.35 -3.75
N LEU A 30 4.75 -5.12 -3.87
CA LEU A 30 3.37 -4.88 -4.30
C LEU A 30 3.10 -5.38 -5.74
N SER A 31 4.12 -5.36 -6.61
CA SER A 31 4.00 -5.88 -7.97
C SER A 31 3.98 -7.41 -8.01
N ARG A 32 4.85 -8.07 -7.23
CA ARG A 32 4.98 -9.54 -7.25
C ARG A 32 3.93 -10.25 -6.40
N HIS A 33 3.58 -9.67 -5.25
CA HIS A 33 2.68 -10.26 -4.26
C HIS A 33 1.65 -9.24 -3.79
N PRO A 34 0.77 -8.73 -4.68
CA PRO A 34 -0.22 -7.74 -4.29
C PRO A 34 -1.15 -8.32 -3.22
N PRO A 35 -1.27 -7.72 -2.02
CA PRO A 35 -2.20 -8.21 -1.00
C PRO A 35 -3.66 -8.11 -1.51
N PRO A 36 -4.60 -8.93 -1.00
CA PRO A 36 -6.00 -8.88 -1.44
C PRO A 36 -6.69 -7.56 -1.02
N VAL A 37 -6.22 -6.92 0.05
CA VAL A 37 -6.76 -5.70 0.62
C VAL A 37 -5.60 -4.83 1.10
N ILE A 38 -5.71 -3.52 0.90
CA ILE A 38 -4.81 -2.50 1.45
C ILE A 38 -5.66 -1.52 2.26
N TYR A 39 -5.23 -1.21 3.48
CA TYR A 39 -5.74 -0.09 4.25
C TYR A 39 -4.73 1.05 4.15
N PHE A 40 -5.15 2.21 3.65
CA PHE A 40 -4.28 3.34 3.40
C PHE A 40 -5.01 4.66 3.62
N ASP A 41 -4.51 5.46 4.57
CA ASP A 41 -5.17 6.66 5.09
C ASP A 41 -4.60 7.99 4.56
N HIS A 42 -3.70 7.93 3.56
CA HIS A 42 -3.00 9.10 3.01
C HIS A 42 -2.38 9.99 4.10
N TYR A 43 -1.94 9.39 5.21
CA TYR A 43 -1.29 10.12 6.29
C TYR A 43 0.03 10.76 5.84
N LYS A 44 0.21 12.05 6.17
CA LYS A 44 1.45 12.79 5.93
C LYS A 44 2.41 12.63 7.08
N VAL A 45 3.58 12.05 6.82
CA VAL A 45 4.68 11.96 7.79
C VAL A 45 5.13 13.37 8.16
N TRP A 46 5.03 13.69 9.45
CA TRP A 46 5.26 15.02 10.03
C TRP A 46 4.46 16.14 9.36
N GLY A 47 3.31 15.83 8.78
CA GLY A 47 2.49 16.79 8.03
C GLY A 47 3.12 17.28 6.72
N LYS A 48 4.27 16.72 6.31
CA LYS A 48 5.07 17.23 5.18
C LYS A 48 5.16 16.26 4.01
N TRP A 49 5.30 14.97 4.30
CA TRP A 49 5.69 14.00 3.28
C TRP A 49 4.60 12.96 3.07
N GLU A 50 4.23 12.76 1.81
CA GLU A 50 3.26 11.77 1.38
C GLU A 50 3.91 10.40 1.23
N ALA A 51 3.12 9.33 1.28
CA ALA A 51 3.63 7.98 1.05
C ALA A 51 4.30 7.80 -0.32
N SER A 52 3.82 8.53 -1.33
CA SER A 52 4.43 8.55 -2.66
C SER A 52 5.84 9.11 -2.71
N ASP A 53 6.25 9.90 -1.71
CA ASP A 53 7.62 10.44 -1.65
C ASP A 53 8.66 9.35 -1.36
N PHE A 54 8.22 8.24 -0.77
CA PHE A 54 9.07 7.09 -0.42
C PHE A 54 8.63 5.77 -1.08
N ILE A 55 7.40 5.69 -1.60
CA ILE A 55 6.86 4.55 -2.36
C ILE A 55 6.27 5.10 -3.68
N PRO A 56 7.11 5.44 -4.67
CA PRO A 56 6.67 6.20 -5.86
C PRO A 56 5.63 5.47 -6.71
N CYS A 57 5.60 4.14 -6.68
CA CYS A 57 4.62 3.33 -7.42
C CYS A 57 3.23 3.27 -6.75
N LEU A 58 3.08 3.72 -5.49
CA LEU A 58 1.90 3.42 -4.67
C LEU A 58 0.60 3.84 -5.36
N ASN A 59 0.55 5.07 -5.87
CA ASN A 59 -0.64 5.60 -6.55
C ASN A 59 -0.98 4.80 -7.81
N THR A 60 0.03 4.41 -8.60
CA THR A 60 -0.16 3.56 -9.78
C THR A 60 -0.70 2.18 -9.38
N VAL A 61 -0.14 1.56 -8.34
CA VAL A 61 -0.62 0.27 -7.82
C VAL A 61 -2.07 0.37 -7.36
N LEU A 62 -2.39 1.36 -6.52
CA LEU A 62 -3.74 1.56 -5.98
C LEU A 62 -4.77 1.76 -7.10
N THR A 63 -4.46 2.60 -8.10
CA THR A 63 -5.41 2.92 -9.18
C THR A 63 -5.57 1.79 -10.21
N GLN A 64 -4.49 1.08 -10.55
CA GLN A 64 -4.52 0.04 -11.57
C GLN A 64 -5.04 -1.30 -11.01
N THR A 65 -4.60 -1.68 -9.81
CA THR A 65 -4.80 -3.04 -9.27
C THR A 65 -5.95 -3.12 -8.26
N TYR A 66 -6.28 -2.01 -7.61
CA TYR A 66 -7.29 -1.95 -6.55
C TYR A 66 -8.46 -1.03 -6.88
N GLN A 67 -9.56 -1.25 -6.19
CA GLN A 67 -10.74 -0.40 -6.19
C GLN A 67 -10.94 0.11 -4.76
N GLN A 68 -11.08 1.42 -4.60
CA GLN A 68 -11.44 2.01 -3.32
C GLN A 68 -12.86 1.58 -2.94
N SER A 69 -13.04 1.16 -1.69
CA SER A 69 -14.32 0.74 -1.14
C SER A 69 -15.27 1.93 -1.04
N ALA A 70 -16.54 1.71 -1.41
CA ALA A 70 -17.59 2.71 -1.20
C ALA A 70 -18.00 2.84 0.28
N ALA A 71 -17.72 1.81 1.10
CA ALA A 71 -18.08 1.77 2.52
C ALA A 71 -17.00 2.35 3.44
N ASP A 72 -15.74 2.35 3.00
CA ASP A 72 -14.59 2.85 3.77
C ASP A 72 -13.57 3.50 2.82
N PRO A 73 -13.35 4.83 2.90
CA PRO A 73 -12.44 5.54 2.01
C PRO A 73 -10.97 5.15 2.19
N TYR A 74 -10.60 4.48 3.28
CA TYR A 74 -9.23 4.03 3.51
C TYR A 74 -8.99 2.60 3.01
N LEU A 75 -10.05 1.89 2.62
CA LEU A 75 -9.98 0.50 2.22
C LEU A 75 -9.91 0.37 0.70
N TYR A 76 -8.87 -0.29 0.21
CA TYR A 76 -8.65 -0.62 -1.19
C TYR A 76 -8.69 -2.13 -1.37
N ILE A 77 -9.61 -2.62 -2.19
CA ILE A 77 -9.83 -4.05 -2.44
C ILE A 77 -9.30 -4.39 -3.84
N ARG A 78 -8.54 -5.48 -3.97
CA ARG A 78 -7.98 -5.89 -5.25
C ARG A 78 -9.10 -6.23 -6.24
N LYS A 79 -9.03 -5.68 -7.46
CA LYS A 79 -10.16 -5.73 -8.42
C LYS A 79 -10.59 -7.17 -8.78
N ASP A 80 -9.64 -8.09 -8.86
CA ASP A 80 -9.89 -9.53 -9.13
C ASP A 80 -10.72 -10.23 -8.04
N ARG A 81 -10.79 -9.65 -6.83
CA ARG A 81 -11.59 -10.18 -5.70
C ARG A 81 -13.02 -9.66 -5.69
N LEU A 82 -13.32 -8.58 -6.40
CA LEU A 82 -14.65 -7.96 -6.45
C LEU A 82 -15.58 -8.63 -7.47
N MET A 83 -15.03 -9.31 -8.47
CA MET A 83 -15.82 -9.97 -9.52
C MET A 83 -16.45 -11.30 -9.07
N THR A 84 -16.13 -11.79 -7.88
CA THR A 84 -16.63 -13.05 -7.32
C THR A 84 -17.97 -12.95 -6.57
N SER A 85 -18.63 -11.79 -6.53
CA SER A 85 -19.85 -11.58 -5.71
C SER A 85 -21.11 -11.24 -6.50
N ARG A 86 -21.21 -11.58 -7.79
CA ARG A 86 -22.41 -11.33 -8.62
C ARG A 86 -23.23 -12.57 -9.01
N ASP A 87 -22.93 -13.72 -8.45
CA ASP A 87 -23.74 -14.93 -8.63
C ASP A 87 -24.20 -15.45 -7.26
N HIS A 88 -25.19 -14.82 -6.64
CA HIS A 88 -26.07 -15.40 -5.61
C HIS A 88 -27.43 -14.71 -5.65
#